data_AF-A0AAX2SD37-F1
#
_entry.id   AF-A0AAX2SD37-F1
#
_cell.length_a   1.000
_cell.length_b   1.000
_cell.length_c   1.000
_cell.angle_alpha   90.00
_cell.angle_beta   90.00
_cell.angle_gamma   90.00
#
_symmetry.space_group_name_H-M   'P 1'
#
loop_
_entity.id
_entity.type
_entity.pdbx_description
1 polymer ?
#
loop_
_entity_poly.entity_id
_entity_poly.type
_entity_poly.pdbx_seq_one_letter_code
_entity_poly.pdbx_strand_id
1 'polypeptide(L)'
;MRGSCVERRPRGTGRIEIPLTSPRTSPTARFALAASALVLALTGCGTPGAPTPSASSTGSGTARSTTTPPAPSTTPAAPASRTGAPGPSAASSSAGEHRAEDRTRDAAPGTALAALDEIPVKGRAPKTGYSRDEFGPRWADADHNGCDTRNDVLRRDLTGIDVKPGTHGCTVAAGSLLSPYTGVATAFTAGQDTSSEVQIDHVVALSDAWQKGAQQLDAARRTELANDPLNLLAVDGPSNNRKSDGDAATWLPPATGERCEYVATQIAVKKNYELWVTDAEKNAMVRVLEACPGQQLPRARQWPAPVDEPVDEPVAEVPAQPAAPAQPAPPAAPAPGAPPANAPSGDLYFSRCVDARAAGMAPLYAGSPGYRTGLDGDGDGVACEPRR
;
A
#
# COMPACT_ATOMS: atom_id res chain seq x y z
N MET A 1 25.34 -42.06 -46.81
CA MET A 1 25.79 -41.33 -48.02
C MET A 1 26.37 -40.00 -47.57
N ARG A 2 27.70 -39.86 -47.66
CA ARG A 2 28.47 -38.65 -47.31
C ARG A 2 29.00 -38.01 -48.61
N GLY A 3 29.16 -36.69 -48.60
CA GLY A 3 29.98 -35.89 -49.53
C GLY A 3 29.14 -35.06 -50.51
N SER A 4 29.40 -33.79 -50.79
CA SER A 4 30.40 -32.83 -50.30
C SER A 4 29.94 -31.42 -50.73
N CYS A 5 30.33 -30.41 -49.96
CA CYS A 5 30.21 -28.98 -50.27
C CYS A 5 30.99 -28.60 -51.54
N VAL A 6 30.46 -27.67 -52.34
CA VAL A 6 31.24 -26.71 -53.13
C VAL A 6 30.55 -25.35 -53.11
N GLU A 7 31.16 -24.41 -52.39
CA GLU A 7 30.92 -22.97 -52.43
C GLU A 7 31.63 -22.37 -53.65
N ARG A 8 30.98 -21.47 -54.41
CA ARG A 8 31.62 -20.36 -55.15
C ARG A 8 30.56 -19.38 -55.72
N ARG A 9 30.42 -18.21 -55.08
CA ARG A 9 29.99 -16.91 -55.68
C ARG A 9 31.18 -16.28 -56.44
N PRO A 10 31.07 -15.27 -57.36
CA PRO A 10 30.37 -13.99 -57.11
C PRO A 10 29.90 -13.13 -58.34
N ARG A 11 29.45 -11.90 -58.01
CA ARG A 11 29.19 -10.67 -58.80
C ARG A 11 27.77 -10.58 -59.42
N GLY A 12 26.93 -9.59 -59.17
CA GLY A 12 27.07 -8.29 -58.51
C GLY A 12 26.63 -7.17 -59.45
N THR A 13 25.60 -6.40 -59.09
CA THR A 13 25.42 -4.94 -59.33
C THR A 13 24.02 -4.53 -58.86
N GLY A 14 23.94 -3.44 -58.08
CA GLY A 14 22.66 -2.90 -57.60
C GLY A 14 22.84 -1.89 -56.47
N ARG A 15 23.62 -0.84 -56.72
CA ARG A 15 23.73 0.36 -55.88
C ARG A 15 22.91 1.44 -56.57
N ILE A 16 21.86 1.95 -55.93
CA ILE A 16 21.19 3.19 -56.36
C ILE A 16 21.22 4.15 -55.17
N GLU A 17 21.86 5.28 -55.46
CA GLU A 17 22.12 6.41 -54.57
C GLU A 17 20.85 7.25 -54.38
N ILE A 18 20.67 7.77 -53.17
CA ILE A 18 19.63 8.73 -52.83
C ILE A 18 20.16 10.14 -53.16
N PRO A 19 19.49 10.92 -54.01
CA PRO A 19 19.91 12.29 -54.29
C PRO A 19 19.48 13.26 -53.19
N LEU A 20 20.44 14.07 -52.75
CA LEU A 20 20.25 15.30 -51.98
C LEU A 20 19.65 16.38 -52.89
N THR A 21 18.48 16.89 -52.52
CA THR A 21 17.93 18.14 -53.08
C THR A 21 17.59 19.09 -51.94
N SER A 22 18.36 20.18 -51.85
CA SER A 22 17.99 21.39 -51.12
C SER A 22 16.88 22.15 -51.82
N PRO A 23 16.04 22.88 -51.06
CA PRO A 23 15.48 24.13 -51.54
C PRO A 23 16.09 25.32 -50.79
N ARG A 24 16.42 26.34 -51.59
CA ARG A 24 16.81 27.69 -51.18
C ARG A 24 15.54 28.54 -50.93
N THR A 25 15.79 29.71 -50.33
CA THR A 25 15.00 30.95 -50.29
C THR A 25 13.88 31.10 -49.26
N SER A 26 14.18 31.99 -48.30
CA SER A 26 13.30 32.77 -47.44
C SER A 26 12.33 33.66 -48.25
N PRO A 27 11.24 34.11 -47.60
CA PRO A 27 11.14 35.55 -47.37
C PRO A 27 10.71 35.91 -45.95
N THR A 28 11.17 37.09 -45.55
CA THR A 28 10.83 37.87 -44.36
C THR A 28 9.31 38.04 -44.15
N ALA A 29 8.82 37.74 -42.94
CA ALA A 29 7.54 38.25 -42.44
C ALA A 29 7.58 38.46 -40.92
N ARG A 30 7.96 39.69 -40.56
CA ARG A 30 7.57 40.51 -39.40
C ARG A 30 6.85 39.82 -38.24
N PHE A 31 7.53 39.73 -37.10
CA PHE A 31 6.92 39.62 -35.78
C PHE A 31 6.03 40.85 -35.50
N ALA A 32 4.71 40.64 -35.40
CA ALA A 32 3.80 41.58 -34.78
C ALA A 32 3.68 41.22 -33.29
N LEU A 33 4.42 41.95 -32.45
CA LEU A 33 4.19 42.00 -31.00
C LEU A 33 2.87 42.75 -30.77
N ALA A 34 1.82 42.02 -30.39
CA ALA A 34 0.62 42.62 -29.84
C ALA A 34 0.91 43.07 -28.40
N ALA A 35 1.38 44.31 -28.25
CA ALA A 35 1.39 45.02 -26.97
C ALA A 35 -0.03 45.57 -26.73
N SER A 36 -0.78 44.91 -25.84
CA SER A 36 -2.03 45.47 -25.30
C SER A 36 -1.70 46.63 -24.37
N ALA A 37 -1.72 47.84 -24.91
CA ALA A 37 -1.72 49.08 -24.15
C ALA A 37 -3.13 49.34 -23.60
N LEU A 38 -3.34 49.12 -22.30
CA LEU A 38 -4.50 49.62 -21.58
C LEU A 38 -4.25 51.09 -21.23
N VAL A 39 -4.93 51.98 -21.94
CA VAL A 39 -4.96 53.42 -21.65
C VAL A 39 -5.91 53.66 -20.48
N LEU A 40 -5.40 54.12 -19.35
CA LEU A 40 -6.18 54.83 -18.33
C LEU A 40 -5.54 56.19 -18.07
N ALA A 41 -6.27 57.22 -18.46
CA ALA A 41 -6.07 58.63 -18.16
C ALA A 41 -7.48 59.23 -18.13
N LEU A 42 -7.93 60.06 -17.19
CA LEU A 42 -7.30 60.83 -16.13
C LEU A 42 -8.42 61.32 -15.17
N THR A 43 -8.01 61.64 -13.94
CA THR A 43 -8.50 62.75 -13.07
C THR A 43 -9.85 62.66 -12.35
N GLY A 44 -9.78 62.83 -11.02
CA GLY A 44 -10.88 63.34 -10.20
C GLY A 44 -10.68 63.17 -8.70
N CYS A 45 -10.21 64.22 -8.01
CA CYS A 45 -10.05 64.33 -6.56
C CYS A 45 -11.33 64.06 -5.75
N GLY A 46 -11.18 63.42 -4.58
CA GLY A 46 -12.19 63.39 -3.52
C GLY A 46 -11.88 62.42 -2.39
N THR A 47 -11.24 62.89 -1.32
CA THR A 47 -11.38 62.34 0.05
C THR A 47 -12.78 62.71 0.58
N PRO A 48 -13.44 61.98 1.52
CA PRO A 48 -12.85 61.34 2.72
C PRO A 48 -13.46 59.98 3.14
N GLY A 49 -12.91 59.36 4.20
CA GLY A 49 -13.66 58.45 5.07
C GLY A 49 -13.13 57.01 5.15
N ALA A 50 -12.06 56.80 5.92
CA ALA A 50 -11.72 55.47 6.44
C ALA A 50 -12.53 55.21 7.72
N PRO A 51 -13.12 54.02 7.92
CA PRO A 51 -13.71 53.64 9.21
C PRO A 51 -12.61 53.24 10.19
N THR A 52 -12.58 53.92 11.33
CA THR A 52 -11.85 53.54 12.54
C THR A 52 -12.45 52.28 13.18
N PRO A 53 -11.64 51.34 13.70
CA PRO A 53 -12.07 50.54 14.83
C PRO A 53 -12.02 51.41 16.10
N SER A 54 -13.18 51.59 16.73
CA SER A 54 -13.30 52.23 18.04
C SER A 54 -12.56 51.43 19.10
N ALA A 55 -11.39 51.93 19.50
CA ALA A 55 -10.90 51.78 20.86
C ALA A 55 -11.41 52.99 21.66
N SER A 56 -12.26 52.76 22.67
CA SER A 56 -12.57 53.77 23.67
C SER A 56 -11.64 53.59 24.86
N SER A 57 -10.97 54.67 25.18
CA SER A 57 -9.94 54.81 26.20
C SER A 57 -10.49 55.58 27.41
N THR A 58 -10.05 55.15 28.58
CA THR A 58 -9.64 55.96 29.76
C THR A 58 -10.69 56.65 30.64
N GLY A 59 -10.63 56.31 31.93
CA GLY A 59 -10.92 57.19 33.06
C GLY A 59 -9.87 56.99 34.15
N SER A 60 -9.03 58.00 34.35
CA SER A 60 -7.95 58.13 35.35
C SER A 60 -8.42 58.06 36.81
N GLY A 61 -7.52 57.68 37.71
CA GLY A 61 -7.71 57.91 39.15
C GLY A 61 -6.65 57.27 40.06
N THR A 62 -5.73 58.09 40.54
CA THR A 62 -4.51 57.80 41.31
C THR A 62 -4.75 57.25 42.72
N ALA A 63 -3.85 56.35 43.15
CA ALA A 63 -3.32 56.08 44.50
C ALA A 63 -4.26 55.72 45.69
N ARG A 64 -4.05 54.51 46.26
CA ARG A 64 -3.42 54.38 47.61
C ARG A 64 -2.97 52.95 47.90
N SER A 65 -1.72 52.84 48.35
CA SER A 65 -1.11 51.65 48.94
C SER A 65 -1.92 51.13 50.13
N THR A 66 -2.15 49.82 50.21
CA THR A 66 -2.14 49.10 51.49
C THR A 66 -1.58 47.69 51.30
N THR A 67 -0.52 47.46 52.06
CA THR A 67 0.25 46.25 52.29
C THR A 67 -0.62 45.15 52.89
N THR A 68 -0.51 43.89 52.42
CA THR A 68 -0.58 42.68 53.26
C THR A 68 -0.06 41.46 52.45
N PRO A 69 0.97 40.74 52.94
CA PRO A 69 1.54 39.55 52.27
C PRO A 69 0.75 38.26 52.58
N PRO A 70 0.63 37.30 51.65
CA PRO A 70 0.26 35.93 52.01
C PRO A 70 1.50 35.11 52.41
N ALA A 71 1.28 34.32 53.45
CA ALA A 71 2.23 33.53 54.23
C ALA A 71 2.92 32.38 53.45
N PRO A 72 4.10 31.95 53.91
CA PRO A 72 4.80 30.79 53.34
C PRO A 72 4.10 29.50 53.74
N SER A 73 3.61 28.74 52.77
CA SER A 73 3.17 27.37 52.98
C SER A 73 4.38 26.44 52.94
N THR A 74 4.85 26.07 54.12
CA THR A 74 5.84 25.03 54.36
C THR A 74 5.24 23.66 54.02
N THR A 75 5.72 23.04 52.94
CA THR A 75 5.53 21.60 52.71
C THR A 75 6.90 20.92 52.82
N PRO A 76 7.07 19.89 53.67
CA PRO A 76 8.37 19.27 53.91
C PRO A 76 8.89 18.50 52.69
N ALA A 77 10.17 18.69 52.40
CA ALA A 77 10.95 17.81 51.54
C ALA A 77 11.01 16.40 52.14
N ALA A 78 10.60 15.41 51.36
CA ALA A 78 10.87 13.99 51.61
C ALA A 78 11.89 13.49 50.55
N PRO A 79 12.77 12.55 50.92
CA PRO A 79 14.08 12.39 50.30
C PRO A 79 14.07 11.68 48.95
N ALA A 80 15.09 11.98 48.16
CA ALA A 80 15.45 11.27 46.95
C ALA A 80 15.69 9.78 47.25
N SER A 81 14.87 8.92 46.66
CA SER A 81 15.17 7.52 46.39
C SER A 81 14.22 7.03 45.30
N ARG A 82 14.61 7.24 44.05
CA ARG A 82 14.14 6.39 42.94
C ARG A 82 15.35 5.67 42.41
N THR A 83 15.50 4.46 42.92
CA THR A 83 16.15 3.32 42.30
C THR A 83 15.92 3.40 40.80
N GLY A 84 16.99 3.51 40.02
CA GLY A 84 16.90 3.37 38.57
C GLY A 84 16.26 2.02 38.26
N ALA A 85 15.11 2.05 37.60
CA ALA A 85 14.61 0.86 36.93
C ALA A 85 15.69 0.45 35.92
N PRO A 86 16.13 -0.83 35.89
CA PRO A 86 17.02 -1.27 34.83
C PRO A 86 16.26 -1.07 33.51
N GLY A 87 16.88 -0.36 32.57
CA GLY A 87 16.40 -0.28 31.20
C GLY A 87 16.19 -1.69 30.64
N PRO A 88 15.34 -1.86 29.61
CA PRO A 88 15.10 -3.18 29.02
C PRO A 88 16.46 -3.80 28.66
N SER A 89 16.73 -4.93 29.31
CA SER A 89 18.02 -5.60 29.30
C SER A 89 18.37 -6.01 27.87
N ALA A 90 19.59 -5.73 27.43
CA ALA A 90 20.13 -6.21 26.15
C ALA A 90 19.99 -7.73 25.98
N ALA A 91 19.86 -8.49 27.08
CA ALA A 91 19.60 -9.93 27.08
C ALA A 91 18.20 -10.31 26.55
N SER A 92 17.20 -9.43 26.62
CA SER A 92 15.85 -9.69 26.08
C SER A 92 15.76 -9.41 24.58
N SER A 93 16.57 -8.47 24.08
CA SER A 93 16.66 -8.20 22.63
C SER A 93 17.38 -9.34 21.91
N SER A 94 18.51 -9.82 22.44
CA SER A 94 19.25 -10.93 21.82
C SER A 94 18.46 -12.24 21.81
N ALA A 95 17.74 -12.56 22.89
CA ALA A 95 16.87 -13.74 22.94
C ALA A 95 15.70 -13.65 21.94
N GLY A 96 15.19 -12.45 21.68
CA GLY A 96 14.16 -12.20 20.68
C GLY A 96 14.69 -12.36 19.25
N GLU A 97 15.88 -11.83 18.96
CA GLU A 97 16.55 -11.95 17.66
C GLU A 97 16.85 -13.41 17.31
N HIS A 98 17.47 -14.17 18.23
CA HIS A 98 17.76 -15.59 18.00
C HIS A 98 16.49 -16.42 17.73
N ARG A 99 15.38 -16.10 18.42
CA ARG A 99 14.10 -16.77 18.19
C ARG A 99 13.50 -16.44 16.82
N ALA A 100 13.69 -15.23 16.32
CA ALA A 100 13.24 -14.86 14.98
C ALA A 100 14.04 -15.57 13.89
N GLU A 101 15.37 -15.64 14.06
CA GLU A 101 16.28 -16.35 13.15
C GLU A 101 15.98 -17.86 13.06
N ASP A 102 15.74 -18.51 14.21
CA ASP A 102 15.42 -19.94 14.22
C ASP A 102 14.10 -20.22 13.51
N ARG A 103 13.08 -19.36 13.71
CA ARG A 103 11.78 -19.52 13.04
C ARG A 103 11.82 -19.33 11.54
N THR A 104 12.60 -18.37 11.04
CA THR A 104 12.73 -18.15 9.60
C THR A 104 13.44 -19.32 8.93
N ARG A 105 14.43 -19.92 9.62
CA ARG A 105 15.18 -21.09 9.14
C ARG A 105 14.34 -22.37 9.06
N ASP A 106 13.45 -22.58 10.02
CA ASP A 106 12.60 -23.79 10.09
C ASP A 106 11.33 -23.69 9.21
N ALA A 107 11.11 -22.56 8.54
CA ALA A 107 9.92 -22.32 7.76
C ALA A 107 9.86 -23.15 6.47
N ALA A 108 8.64 -23.53 6.07
CA ALA A 108 8.44 -24.29 4.84
C ALA A 108 8.87 -23.47 3.59
N PRO A 109 9.51 -24.10 2.59
CA PRO A 109 9.89 -23.41 1.35
C PRO A 109 8.71 -22.73 0.66
N GLY A 110 8.94 -21.56 0.08
CA GLY A 110 7.91 -20.77 -0.62
C GLY A 110 7.04 -19.89 0.29
N THR A 111 7.14 -20.04 1.62
CA THR A 111 6.46 -19.16 2.57
C THR A 111 7.14 -17.80 2.68
N ALA A 112 6.38 -16.79 3.13
CA ALA A 112 6.92 -15.49 3.45
C ALA A 112 7.96 -15.55 4.59
N LEU A 113 7.75 -16.45 5.55
CA LEU A 113 8.64 -16.67 6.70
C LEU A 113 10.01 -17.22 6.24
N ALA A 114 10.03 -18.16 5.30
CA ALA A 114 11.27 -18.66 4.69
C ALA A 114 11.97 -17.56 3.87
N ALA A 115 11.21 -16.80 3.08
CA ALA A 115 11.77 -15.71 2.27
C ALA A 115 12.37 -14.57 3.11
N LEU A 116 11.85 -14.33 4.32
CA LEU A 116 12.38 -13.34 5.26
C LEU A 116 13.78 -13.73 5.79
N ASP A 117 14.15 -15.01 5.76
CA ASP A 117 15.50 -15.45 6.14
C ASP A 117 16.57 -14.93 5.17
N GLU A 118 16.21 -14.81 3.89
CA GLU A 118 17.10 -14.38 2.81
C GLU A 118 17.31 -12.86 2.76
N ILE A 119 16.48 -12.09 3.46
CA ILE A 119 16.56 -10.63 3.44
C ILE A 119 17.65 -10.17 4.43
N PRO A 120 18.64 -9.37 4.00
CA PRO A 120 19.66 -8.84 4.89
C PRO A 120 19.04 -8.04 6.03
N VAL A 121 19.64 -8.13 7.22
CA VAL A 121 19.26 -7.32 8.38
C VAL A 121 20.34 -6.28 8.62
N LYS A 122 19.96 -4.99 8.61
CA LYS A 122 20.85 -3.85 8.81
C LYS A 122 20.10 -2.70 9.49
N GLY A 123 20.84 -1.75 10.07
CA GLY A 123 20.28 -0.50 10.55
C GLY A 123 19.66 0.36 9.45
N ARG A 124 18.85 1.35 9.85
CA ARG A 124 18.26 2.36 8.96
C ARG A 124 19.36 3.31 8.45
N ALA A 125 19.49 3.48 7.14
CA ALA A 125 20.39 4.47 6.55
C ALA A 125 19.81 5.90 6.66
N PRO A 126 20.63 6.95 6.54
CA PRO A 126 20.13 8.33 6.53
C PRO A 126 19.13 8.60 5.40
N LYS A 127 18.18 9.50 5.64
CA LYS A 127 17.21 9.99 4.62
C LYS A 127 17.81 11.06 3.68
N THR A 128 19.10 11.36 3.81
CA THR A 128 19.79 12.35 2.98
C THR A 128 19.62 12.04 1.50
N GLY A 129 19.31 13.06 0.70
CA GLY A 129 19.11 12.93 -0.75
C GLY A 129 17.75 12.35 -1.17
N TYR A 130 16.90 11.93 -0.24
CA TYR A 130 15.56 11.44 -0.58
C TYR A 130 14.68 12.57 -1.14
N SER A 131 14.21 12.38 -2.37
CA SER A 131 13.03 13.03 -2.93
C SER A 131 12.13 11.96 -3.53
N ARG A 132 10.83 12.23 -3.69
CA ARG A 132 9.95 11.31 -4.45
C ARG A 132 10.32 11.28 -5.93
N ASP A 133 10.90 12.35 -6.45
CA ASP A 133 11.28 12.47 -7.86
C ASP A 133 12.46 11.54 -8.23
N GLU A 134 13.20 11.08 -7.21
CA GLU A 134 14.23 10.04 -7.35
C GLU A 134 13.69 8.67 -7.79
N PHE A 135 12.36 8.50 -7.73
CA PHE A 135 11.66 7.30 -8.20
C PHE A 135 11.01 7.53 -9.58
N GLY A 136 11.36 8.60 -10.28
CA GLY A 136 10.85 8.92 -11.60
C GLY A 136 9.47 9.58 -11.58
N PRO A 137 8.82 9.67 -12.75
CA PRO A 137 7.52 10.33 -12.89
C PRO A 137 6.48 9.70 -11.98
N ARG A 138 5.67 10.55 -11.33
CA ARG A 138 4.55 10.09 -10.51
C ARG A 138 3.54 9.39 -11.41
N TRP A 139 3.17 8.16 -11.05
CA TRP A 139 2.22 7.34 -11.80
C TRP A 139 2.65 7.17 -13.25
N ALA A 140 3.87 6.69 -13.45
CA ALA A 140 4.34 6.37 -14.80
C ALA A 140 3.45 5.28 -15.41
N ASP A 141 3.26 5.31 -16.71
CA ASP A 141 2.74 4.17 -17.46
C ASP A 141 3.89 3.16 -17.63
N ALA A 142 4.10 2.36 -16.59
CA ALA A 142 5.28 1.50 -16.45
C ALA A 142 5.19 0.21 -17.27
N ASP A 143 3.97 -0.22 -17.63
CA ASP A 143 3.70 -1.37 -18.48
C ASP A 143 3.37 -0.98 -19.93
N HIS A 144 3.32 0.32 -20.23
CA HIS A 144 3.04 0.89 -21.54
C HIS A 144 1.67 0.49 -22.09
N ASN A 145 0.69 0.34 -21.19
CA ASN A 145 -0.68 -0.02 -21.55
C ASN A 145 -1.54 1.20 -21.94
N GLY A 146 -1.02 2.42 -21.75
CA GLY A 146 -1.70 3.69 -22.06
C GLY A 146 -2.38 4.36 -20.86
N CYS A 147 -2.43 3.68 -19.71
CA CYS A 147 -2.97 4.18 -18.45
C CYS A 147 -1.84 4.57 -17.49
N ASP A 148 -2.11 5.56 -16.64
CA ASP A 148 -1.19 5.81 -15.52
C ASP A 148 -1.37 4.75 -14.43
N THR A 149 -0.27 4.42 -13.75
CA THR A 149 -0.27 3.39 -12.70
C THR A 149 -1.33 3.63 -11.61
N ARG A 150 -1.70 4.89 -11.31
CA ARG A 150 -2.76 5.15 -10.32
C ARG A 150 -4.09 4.59 -10.81
N ASN A 151 -4.43 4.86 -12.05
CA ASN A 151 -5.66 4.35 -12.65
C ASN A 151 -5.62 2.82 -12.81
N ASP A 152 -4.47 2.22 -13.09
CA ASP A 152 -4.36 0.75 -13.10
C ASP A 152 -4.67 0.15 -11.72
N VAL A 153 -4.16 0.76 -10.64
CA VAL A 153 -4.50 0.32 -9.27
C VAL A 153 -5.99 0.53 -8.98
N LEU A 154 -6.57 1.67 -9.35
CA LEU A 154 -7.99 1.92 -9.12
C LEU A 154 -8.88 0.94 -9.89
N ARG A 155 -8.53 0.61 -11.13
CA ARG A 155 -9.25 -0.40 -11.93
C ARG A 155 -9.14 -1.79 -11.32
N ARG A 156 -7.99 -2.14 -10.74
CA ARG A 156 -7.73 -3.44 -10.12
C ARG A 156 -8.46 -3.59 -8.78
N ASP A 157 -8.44 -2.55 -7.95
CA ASP A 157 -8.81 -2.66 -6.54
C ASP A 157 -10.22 -2.12 -6.22
N LEU A 158 -10.81 -1.31 -7.09
CA LEU A 158 -12.20 -0.85 -6.93
C LEU A 158 -13.18 -1.81 -7.59
N THR A 159 -14.40 -1.82 -7.06
CA THR A 159 -15.55 -2.54 -7.63
C THR A 159 -16.61 -1.55 -8.12
N GLY A 160 -17.42 -1.97 -9.10
CA GLY A 160 -18.49 -1.13 -9.66
C GLY A 160 -17.96 0.19 -10.22
N ILE A 161 -16.89 0.12 -11.02
CA ILE A 161 -16.20 1.32 -11.49
C ILE A 161 -16.93 2.01 -12.64
N ASP A 162 -16.96 3.34 -12.58
CA ASP A 162 -17.31 4.19 -13.72
C ASP A 162 -16.03 4.66 -14.40
N VAL A 163 -15.90 4.45 -15.71
CA VAL A 163 -14.75 4.90 -16.49
C VAL A 163 -15.13 6.12 -17.33
N LYS A 164 -14.26 7.13 -17.34
CA LYS A 164 -14.51 8.36 -18.11
C LYS A 164 -14.50 8.08 -19.62
N PRO A 165 -15.55 8.46 -20.36
CA PRO A 165 -15.58 8.30 -21.81
C PRO A 165 -14.42 9.01 -22.51
N GLY A 166 -13.92 8.40 -23.60
CA GLY A 166 -12.82 8.95 -24.39
C GLY A 166 -11.44 8.81 -23.76
N THR A 167 -11.29 7.98 -22.72
CA THR A 167 -10.00 7.71 -22.06
C THR A 167 -9.45 6.31 -22.35
N HIS A 168 -10.03 5.58 -23.30
CA HIS A 168 -9.62 4.22 -23.69
C HIS A 168 -9.55 3.27 -22.48
N GLY A 169 -10.60 3.26 -21.66
CA GLY A 169 -10.64 2.44 -20.46
C GLY A 169 -9.84 3.00 -19.27
N CYS A 170 -8.98 4.02 -19.42
CA CYS A 170 -8.01 4.32 -18.37
C CYS A 170 -8.56 5.07 -17.16
N THR A 171 -9.25 6.21 -17.35
CA THR A 171 -9.53 7.10 -16.22
C THR A 171 -10.74 6.62 -15.41
N VAL A 172 -10.51 6.15 -14.19
CA VAL A 172 -11.58 5.79 -13.25
C VAL A 172 -12.20 7.07 -12.67
N ALA A 173 -13.50 7.26 -12.91
CA ALA A 173 -14.28 8.39 -12.44
C ALA A 173 -14.95 8.12 -11.08
N ALA A 174 -15.37 6.88 -10.82
CA ALA A 174 -15.95 6.48 -9.55
C ALA A 174 -15.82 4.97 -9.30
N GLY A 175 -16.08 4.51 -8.08
CA GLY A 175 -16.15 3.11 -7.70
C GLY A 175 -16.28 2.92 -6.19
N SER A 176 -16.25 1.67 -5.72
CA SER A 176 -16.25 1.34 -4.30
C SER A 176 -15.01 0.54 -3.91
N LEU A 177 -14.29 1.04 -2.90
CA LEU A 177 -13.15 0.38 -2.29
C LEU A 177 -13.61 -0.37 -1.04
N LEU A 178 -13.37 -1.68 -0.95
CA LEU A 178 -13.29 -2.34 0.36
C LEU A 178 -11.85 -2.19 0.87
N SER A 179 -11.60 -1.27 1.81
CA SER A 179 -10.22 -0.94 2.20
C SER A 179 -9.55 -2.15 2.86
N PRO A 180 -8.43 -2.65 2.31
CA PRO A 180 -7.71 -3.78 2.91
C PRO A 180 -7.04 -3.42 4.24
N TYR A 181 -6.99 -2.13 4.62
CA TYR A 181 -6.42 -1.74 5.90
C TYR A 181 -7.43 -1.73 7.05
N THR A 182 -8.70 -1.53 6.73
CA THR A 182 -9.77 -1.36 7.73
C THR A 182 -10.92 -2.34 7.57
N GLY A 183 -11.06 -3.00 6.43
CA GLY A 183 -12.23 -3.82 6.07
C GLY A 183 -13.50 -2.99 5.85
N VAL A 184 -13.38 -1.67 5.68
CA VAL A 184 -14.51 -0.75 5.53
C VAL A 184 -14.68 -0.35 4.07
N ALA A 185 -15.93 -0.35 3.60
CA ALA A 185 -16.27 0.13 2.27
C ALA A 185 -16.23 1.67 2.21
N THR A 186 -15.52 2.21 1.23
CA THR A 186 -15.33 3.64 0.98
C THR A 186 -15.69 3.94 -0.47
N ALA A 187 -16.58 4.90 -0.69
CA ALA A 187 -16.89 5.37 -2.03
C ALA A 187 -15.73 6.21 -2.58
N PHE A 188 -15.39 5.99 -3.84
CA PHE A 188 -14.44 6.79 -4.59
C PHE A 188 -15.17 7.57 -5.68
N THR A 189 -14.92 8.88 -5.74
CA THR A 189 -15.30 9.75 -6.85
C THR A 189 -14.12 10.65 -7.20
N ALA A 190 -13.62 10.55 -8.42
CA ALA A 190 -12.53 11.37 -8.92
C ALA A 190 -12.90 12.86 -8.81
N GLY A 191 -12.09 13.63 -8.07
CA GLY A 191 -12.43 14.99 -7.70
C GLY A 191 -11.86 15.39 -6.34
N GLN A 192 -11.91 16.69 -6.04
CA GLN A 192 -11.30 17.27 -4.83
C GLN A 192 -11.90 16.70 -3.53
N ASP A 193 -13.18 16.31 -3.55
CA ASP A 193 -13.91 15.98 -2.32
C ASP A 193 -13.65 14.56 -1.80
N THR A 194 -13.34 13.59 -2.67
CA THR A 194 -13.16 12.18 -2.25
C THR A 194 -11.90 11.50 -2.75
N SER A 195 -11.10 12.14 -3.61
CA SER A 195 -9.81 11.55 -4.05
C SER A 195 -8.80 11.42 -2.91
N SER A 196 -8.97 12.17 -1.81
CA SER A 196 -8.18 12.01 -0.59
C SER A 196 -8.64 10.83 0.28
N GLU A 197 -9.89 10.39 0.13
CA GLU A 197 -10.49 9.28 0.89
C GLU A 197 -10.01 7.93 0.37
N VAL A 198 -9.71 7.82 -0.93
CA VAL A 198 -9.03 6.66 -1.53
C VAL A 198 -7.68 7.06 -2.09
N GLN A 199 -6.63 6.54 -1.47
CA GLN A 199 -5.25 6.79 -1.85
C GLN A 199 -4.60 5.52 -2.38
N ILE A 200 -3.56 5.67 -3.19
CA ILE A 200 -2.72 4.54 -3.58
C ILE A 200 -1.51 4.56 -2.67
N ASP A 201 -1.41 3.53 -1.81
CA ASP A 201 -0.30 3.36 -0.90
C ASP A 201 0.82 2.54 -1.55
N HIS A 202 2.04 2.89 -1.18
CA HIS A 202 3.23 2.06 -1.36
C HIS A 202 3.38 1.17 -0.13
N VAL A 203 3.03 -0.12 -0.24
CA VAL A 203 3.03 -1.09 0.89
C VAL A 203 4.38 -1.09 1.63
N VAL A 204 5.49 -1.04 0.87
CA VAL A 204 6.78 -0.54 1.33
C VAL A 204 6.92 0.94 0.91
N ALA A 205 6.79 1.85 1.87
CA ALA A 205 6.83 3.29 1.60
C ALA A 205 8.15 3.71 0.95
N LEU A 206 8.11 4.59 -0.06
CA LEU A 206 9.32 5.00 -0.81
C LEU A 206 10.40 5.63 0.09
N SER A 207 10.00 6.36 1.13
CA SER A 207 10.93 6.92 2.11
C SER A 207 11.55 5.85 3.01
N ASP A 208 10.84 4.77 3.30
CA ASP A 208 11.39 3.64 4.04
C ASP A 208 12.37 2.86 3.15
N ALA A 209 11.95 2.57 1.91
CA ALA A 209 12.76 1.90 0.91
C ALA A 209 14.09 2.64 0.66
N TRP A 210 14.09 3.97 0.56
CA TRP A 210 15.30 4.79 0.42
C TRP A 210 16.34 4.49 1.50
N GLN A 211 15.87 4.52 2.76
CA GLN A 211 16.69 4.29 3.94
C GLN A 211 17.06 2.81 4.14
N LYS A 212 16.51 1.91 3.31
CA LYS A 212 16.69 0.46 3.38
C LYS A 212 17.16 -0.17 2.08
N GLY A 213 17.78 0.62 1.20
CA GLY A 213 18.52 0.11 0.03
C GLY A 213 18.17 0.76 -1.29
N ALA A 214 17.01 1.41 -1.41
CA ALA A 214 16.59 1.98 -2.69
C ALA A 214 17.51 3.13 -3.16
N GLN A 215 18.26 3.78 -2.26
CA GLN A 215 19.28 4.76 -2.65
C GLN A 215 20.47 4.16 -3.44
N GLN A 216 20.63 2.84 -3.43
CA GLN A 216 21.67 2.11 -4.18
C GLN A 216 21.16 1.56 -5.51
N LEU A 217 19.84 1.58 -5.72
CA LEU A 217 19.22 1.17 -6.97
C LEU A 217 19.46 2.26 -8.02
N ASP A 218 19.64 1.83 -9.27
CA ASP A 218 19.64 2.78 -10.38
C ASP A 218 18.25 3.45 -10.54
N ALA A 219 18.20 4.49 -11.36
CA ALA A 219 16.96 5.25 -11.56
C ALA A 219 15.82 4.39 -12.12
N ALA A 220 16.12 3.46 -13.04
CA ALA A 220 15.11 2.61 -13.65
C ALA A 220 14.48 1.67 -12.61
N ARG A 221 15.30 1.01 -11.80
CA ARG A 221 14.84 0.09 -10.76
C ARG A 221 14.08 0.80 -9.64
N ARG A 222 14.42 2.06 -9.33
CA ARG A 222 13.61 2.91 -8.43
C ARG A 222 12.24 3.23 -9.05
N THR A 223 12.19 3.57 -10.34
CA THR A 223 10.92 3.78 -11.04
C THR A 223 10.06 2.53 -11.07
N GLU A 224 10.66 1.36 -11.29
CA GLU A 224 9.95 0.09 -11.17
C GLU A 224 9.39 -0.10 -9.76
N LEU A 225 10.18 0.10 -8.69
CA LEU A 225 9.69 -0.05 -7.31
C LEU A 225 8.49 0.86 -6.99
N ALA A 226 8.48 2.07 -7.53
CA ALA A 226 7.40 3.02 -7.31
C ALA A 226 6.13 2.73 -8.12
N ASN A 227 6.23 1.91 -9.18
CA ASN A 227 5.11 1.54 -10.04
C ASN A 227 4.85 0.03 -10.05
N ASP A 228 5.45 -0.73 -9.13
CA ASP A 228 5.25 -2.18 -9.03
C ASP A 228 3.84 -2.48 -8.49
N PRO A 229 2.99 -3.23 -9.22
CA PRO A 229 1.67 -3.64 -8.74
C PRO A 229 1.71 -4.43 -7.43
N LEU A 230 2.81 -5.11 -7.11
CA LEU A 230 3.01 -5.77 -5.83
C LEU A 230 3.20 -4.77 -4.68
N ASN A 231 3.80 -3.61 -4.96
CA ASN A 231 4.04 -2.57 -3.96
C ASN A 231 2.89 -1.56 -3.86
N LEU A 232 1.87 -1.65 -4.71
CA LEU A 232 0.79 -0.65 -4.79
C LEU A 232 -0.57 -1.22 -4.43
N LEU A 233 -1.33 -0.47 -3.63
CA LEU A 233 -2.66 -0.87 -3.16
C LEU A 233 -3.57 0.36 -3.00
N ALA A 234 -4.82 0.27 -3.47
CA ALA A 234 -5.84 1.26 -3.10
C ALA A 234 -6.28 1.05 -1.65
N VAL A 235 -6.25 2.11 -0.85
CA VAL A 235 -6.52 2.07 0.59
C VAL A 235 -7.28 3.32 1.03
N ASP A 236 -7.91 3.26 2.21
CA ASP A 236 -8.48 4.45 2.83
C ASP A 236 -7.40 5.47 3.23
N GLY A 237 -7.66 6.74 2.93
CA GLY A 237 -6.76 7.86 3.16
C GLY A 237 -6.30 8.01 4.62
N PRO A 238 -7.20 7.95 5.63
CA PRO A 238 -6.80 8.04 7.04
C PRO A 238 -5.79 6.97 7.46
N SER A 239 -5.94 5.72 7.01
CA SER A 239 -4.99 4.65 7.32
C SER A 239 -3.64 4.87 6.64
N ASN A 240 -3.64 5.30 5.37
CA ASN A 240 -2.40 5.64 4.68
C ASN A 240 -1.64 6.80 5.34
N ASN A 241 -2.37 7.84 5.75
CA ASN A 241 -1.80 8.98 6.49
C ASN A 241 -1.20 8.55 7.84
N ARG A 242 -1.85 7.62 8.56
CA ARG A 242 -1.33 7.06 9.82
C ARG A 242 -0.09 6.18 9.58
N LYS A 243 -0.06 5.41 8.50
CA LYS A 243 1.08 4.58 8.12
C LYS A 243 2.31 5.45 7.82
N SER A 244 2.15 6.54 7.07
CA SER A 244 3.25 7.42 6.65
C SER A 244 4.39 6.61 6.00
N ASP A 245 5.63 6.75 6.50
CA ASP A 245 6.81 5.99 6.12
C ASP A 245 7.14 4.85 7.12
N GLY A 246 6.15 4.41 7.89
CA GLY A 246 6.27 3.31 8.85
C GLY A 246 6.49 1.96 8.17
N ASP A 247 7.37 1.16 8.76
CA ASP A 247 7.56 -0.26 8.44
C ASP A 247 6.69 -1.17 9.33
N ALA A 248 6.78 -2.49 9.16
CA ALA A 248 6.00 -3.46 9.95
C ALA A 248 6.22 -3.36 11.47
N ALA A 249 7.33 -2.80 11.94
CA ALA A 249 7.55 -2.57 13.37
C ALA A 249 6.82 -1.31 13.88
N THR A 250 6.62 -0.33 12.99
CA THR A 250 6.05 0.97 13.30
C THR A 250 4.53 0.98 13.15
N TRP A 251 4.02 0.31 12.12
CA TRP A 251 2.60 0.32 11.79
C TRP A 251 2.17 -1.00 11.14
N LEU A 252 0.98 -1.48 11.52
CA LEU A 252 0.30 -2.61 10.91
C LEU A 252 -1.16 -2.24 10.65
N PRO A 253 -1.79 -2.80 9.61
CA PRO A 253 -3.22 -2.62 9.35
C PRO A 253 -4.08 -2.88 10.60
N PRO A 254 -5.06 -2.01 10.90
CA PRO A 254 -6.07 -2.26 11.91
C PRO A 254 -6.86 -3.56 11.67
N ALA A 255 -7.19 -3.86 10.41
CA ALA A 255 -7.76 -5.14 10.02
C ALA A 255 -6.75 -6.27 10.26
N THR A 256 -6.95 -7.03 11.33
CA THR A 256 -5.96 -8.04 11.79
C THR A 256 -5.81 -9.20 10.82
N GLY A 257 -6.89 -9.59 10.12
CA GLY A 257 -6.86 -10.63 9.09
C GLY A 257 -5.94 -10.30 7.91
N GLU A 258 -5.71 -9.02 7.65
CA GLU A 258 -4.93 -8.53 6.50
C GLU A 258 -3.43 -8.43 6.79
N ARG A 259 -3.02 -8.59 8.05
CA ARG A 259 -1.63 -8.38 8.48
C ARG A 259 -0.65 -9.39 7.87
N CYS A 260 -1.10 -10.64 7.67
CA CYS A 260 -0.28 -11.69 7.07
C CYS A 260 0.07 -11.37 5.61
N GLU A 261 -0.93 -11.01 4.80
CA GLU A 261 -0.73 -10.62 3.42
C GLU A 261 0.06 -9.30 3.30
N TYR A 262 -0.21 -8.33 4.18
CA TYR A 262 0.54 -7.08 4.25
C TYR A 262 2.04 -7.32 4.49
N VAL A 263 2.39 -8.13 5.51
CA VAL A 263 3.77 -8.47 5.83
C VAL A 263 4.41 -9.31 4.71
N ALA A 264 3.69 -10.30 4.17
CA ALA A 264 4.19 -11.12 3.07
C ALA A 264 4.48 -10.28 1.82
N THR A 265 3.63 -9.30 1.51
CA THR A 265 3.84 -8.34 0.43
C THR A 265 5.08 -7.49 0.67
N GLN A 266 5.29 -6.95 1.87
CA GLN A 266 6.51 -6.21 2.20
C GLN A 266 7.77 -7.05 2.03
N ILE A 267 7.75 -8.32 2.44
CA ILE A 267 8.87 -9.26 2.26
C ILE A 267 9.12 -9.50 0.77
N ALA A 268 8.07 -9.73 -0.02
CA ALA A 268 8.20 -9.98 -1.45
C ALA A 268 8.79 -8.77 -2.18
N VAL A 269 8.31 -7.55 -1.88
CA VAL A 269 8.86 -6.31 -2.43
C VAL A 269 10.33 -6.14 -2.01
N LYS A 270 10.64 -6.27 -0.72
CA LYS A 270 12.02 -6.09 -0.24
C LYS A 270 12.98 -7.11 -0.86
N LYS A 271 12.54 -8.36 -1.03
CA LYS A 271 13.30 -9.40 -1.72
C LYS A 271 13.52 -9.06 -3.20
N ASN A 272 12.47 -8.63 -3.92
CA ASN A 272 12.56 -8.30 -5.33
C ASN A 272 13.53 -7.13 -5.61
N TYR A 273 13.54 -6.14 -4.72
CA TYR A 273 14.35 -4.91 -4.88
C TYR A 273 15.63 -4.89 -4.05
N GLU A 274 16.05 -6.05 -3.52
CA GLU A 274 17.27 -6.20 -2.71
C GLU A 274 17.37 -5.21 -1.54
N LEU A 275 16.22 -4.86 -0.97
CA LEU A 275 16.11 -4.00 0.21
C LEU A 275 16.36 -4.82 1.48
N TRP A 276 16.82 -4.17 2.55
CA TRP A 276 16.99 -4.81 3.85
C TRP A 276 15.84 -4.49 4.81
N VAL A 277 15.81 -5.23 5.91
CA VAL A 277 14.97 -4.94 7.09
C VAL A 277 15.85 -4.54 8.26
N THR A 278 15.26 -3.87 9.25
CA THR A 278 15.90 -3.70 10.56
C THR A 278 15.59 -4.89 11.46
N ASP A 279 16.36 -5.09 12.54
CA ASP A 279 16.06 -6.14 13.53
C ASP A 279 14.65 -5.99 14.10
N ALA A 280 14.23 -4.76 14.42
CA ALA A 280 12.88 -4.49 14.93
C ALA A 280 11.79 -4.89 13.91
N GLU A 281 12.01 -4.58 12.63
CA GLU A 281 11.11 -4.93 11.54
C GLU A 281 11.06 -6.43 11.31
N LYS A 282 12.21 -7.13 11.22
CA LYS A 282 12.26 -8.60 11.08
C LYS A 282 11.51 -9.28 12.22
N ASN A 283 11.76 -8.84 13.46
CA ASN A 283 11.06 -9.36 14.64
C ASN A 283 9.55 -9.12 14.59
N ALA A 284 9.10 -7.96 14.08
CA ALA A 284 7.67 -7.68 13.91
C ALA A 284 7.04 -8.56 12.83
N MET A 285 7.72 -8.73 11.69
CA MET A 285 7.27 -9.59 10.61
C MET A 285 7.15 -11.06 11.06
N VAL A 286 8.15 -11.58 11.79
CA VAL A 286 8.08 -12.95 12.36
C VAL A 286 6.89 -13.08 13.32
N ARG A 287 6.69 -12.14 14.24
CA ARG A 287 5.54 -12.19 15.18
C ARG A 287 4.20 -12.23 14.47
N VAL A 288 4.04 -11.51 13.36
CA VAL A 288 2.81 -11.55 12.55
C VAL A 288 2.68 -12.91 11.87
N LEU A 289 3.74 -13.38 11.21
CA LEU A 289 3.73 -14.62 10.44
C LEU A 289 3.64 -15.89 11.30
N GLU A 290 3.95 -15.83 12.60
CA GLU A 290 3.67 -16.91 13.54
C GLU A 290 2.19 -17.29 13.62
N ALA A 291 1.29 -16.31 13.43
CA ALA A 291 -0.15 -16.56 13.40
C ALA A 291 -0.61 -17.20 12.08
N CYS A 292 0.24 -17.19 11.05
CA CYS A 292 -0.06 -17.66 9.71
C CYS A 292 1.20 -18.27 9.04
N PRO A 293 1.78 -19.34 9.60
CA PRO A 293 3.07 -19.88 9.16
C PRO A 293 3.06 -20.44 7.73
N GLY A 294 1.86 -20.76 7.19
CA GLY A 294 1.67 -21.19 5.81
C GLY A 294 1.51 -20.06 4.78
N GLN A 295 1.54 -18.78 5.22
CA GLN A 295 1.40 -17.63 4.34
C GLN A 295 2.43 -17.69 3.22
N GLN A 296 1.95 -17.78 1.99
CA GLN A 296 2.81 -17.83 0.81
C GLN A 296 3.42 -16.46 0.55
N LEU A 297 4.62 -16.46 -0.03
CA LEU A 297 5.19 -15.24 -0.57
C LEU A 297 4.41 -14.86 -1.85
N PRO A 298 3.76 -13.69 -1.91
CA PRO A 298 3.05 -13.28 -3.11
C PRO A 298 4.04 -13.12 -4.28
N ARG A 299 3.60 -13.55 -5.46
CA ARG A 299 4.35 -13.42 -6.71
C ARG A 299 4.07 -12.06 -7.34
N ALA A 300 4.84 -11.72 -8.38
CA ALA A 300 4.60 -10.52 -9.17
C ALA A 300 3.13 -10.45 -9.63
N ARG A 301 2.47 -9.33 -9.34
CA ARG A 301 1.14 -9.03 -9.87
C ARG A 301 1.31 -8.45 -11.28
N GLN A 302 0.39 -8.74 -12.19
CA GLN A 302 0.35 -8.09 -13.50
C GLN A 302 -0.79 -7.06 -13.49
N TRP A 303 -0.63 -5.97 -14.25
CA TRP A 303 -1.72 -5.02 -14.43
C TRP A 303 -2.82 -5.62 -15.31
N PRO A 304 -4.09 -5.39 -14.99
CA PRO A 304 -5.19 -5.77 -15.86
C PRO A 304 -5.09 -4.97 -17.17
N ALA A 305 -5.32 -5.61 -18.31
CA ALA A 305 -5.39 -4.89 -19.58
C ALA A 305 -6.53 -3.85 -19.54
N PRO A 306 -6.32 -2.63 -20.09
CA PRO A 306 -7.39 -1.66 -20.21
C PRO A 306 -8.46 -2.20 -21.16
N VAL A 307 -9.68 -2.33 -20.65
CA VAL A 307 -10.89 -2.63 -21.42
C VAL A 307 -11.86 -1.47 -21.22
N ASP A 308 -12.49 -1.06 -22.32
CA ASP A 308 -13.47 0.05 -22.35
C ASP A 308 -14.80 -0.31 -21.67
N GLU A 309 -15.04 -1.59 -21.35
CA GLU A 309 -16.26 -2.03 -20.69
C GLU A 309 -16.16 -1.93 -19.15
N PRO A 310 -17.27 -1.59 -18.45
CA PRO A 310 -17.31 -1.60 -16.99
C PRO A 310 -16.94 -2.99 -16.48
N VAL A 311 -16.05 -3.04 -15.48
CA VAL A 311 -15.69 -4.28 -14.80
C VAL A 311 -16.86 -4.63 -13.88
N ASP A 312 -17.90 -5.22 -14.45
CA ASP A 312 -19.00 -5.80 -13.70
C ASP A 312 -18.50 -7.09 -13.03
N GLU A 313 -18.48 -7.06 -11.70
CA GLU A 313 -18.00 -8.09 -10.76
C GLU A 313 -16.48 -8.37 -10.76
N PRO A 314 -15.88 -8.66 -9.59
CA PRO A 314 -14.54 -9.20 -9.55
C PRO A 314 -14.55 -10.48 -10.38
N VAL A 315 -13.64 -10.56 -11.37
CA VAL A 315 -13.45 -11.78 -12.12
C VAL A 315 -13.11 -12.86 -11.10
N ALA A 316 -14.09 -13.72 -10.81
CA ALA A 316 -13.82 -14.96 -10.12
C ALA A 316 -12.64 -15.59 -10.86
N GLU A 317 -11.61 -15.98 -10.12
CA GLU A 317 -10.52 -16.79 -10.64
C GLU A 317 -11.15 -17.84 -11.56
N VAL A 318 -10.83 -17.78 -12.86
CA VAL A 318 -11.31 -18.79 -13.81
C VAL A 318 -10.92 -20.12 -13.18
N PRO A 319 -11.89 -21.01 -12.86
CA PRO A 319 -11.55 -22.30 -12.28
C PRO A 319 -10.50 -22.93 -13.18
N ALA A 320 -9.34 -23.25 -12.61
CA ALA A 320 -8.27 -23.92 -13.33
C ALA A 320 -8.90 -25.01 -14.18
N GLN A 321 -8.73 -24.92 -15.51
CA GLN A 321 -9.21 -25.95 -16.42
C GLN A 321 -8.77 -27.31 -15.85
N PRO A 322 -9.66 -28.31 -15.76
CA PRO A 322 -9.29 -29.62 -15.26
C PRO A 322 -8.06 -30.11 -16.00
N ALA A 323 -6.98 -30.34 -15.27
CA ALA A 323 -5.79 -30.95 -15.82
C ALA A 323 -6.19 -32.23 -16.55
N ALA A 324 -5.67 -32.41 -17.77
CA ALA A 324 -5.83 -33.64 -18.53
C ALA A 324 -5.53 -34.85 -17.63
N PRO A 325 -6.29 -35.96 -17.74
CA PRO A 325 -6.22 -37.07 -16.78
C PRO A 325 -4.80 -37.62 -16.69
N ALA A 326 -4.19 -37.46 -15.51
CA ALA A 326 -2.92 -38.06 -15.16
C ALA A 326 -3.07 -39.59 -15.13
N GLN A 327 -2.08 -40.29 -15.69
CA GLN A 327 -1.99 -41.75 -15.61
C GLN A 327 -2.00 -42.20 -14.14
N PRO A 328 -2.66 -43.32 -13.80
CA PRO A 328 -2.81 -43.75 -12.41
C PRO A 328 -1.47 -44.15 -11.79
N ALA A 329 -1.10 -43.44 -10.72
CA ALA A 329 -0.02 -43.82 -9.82
C ALA A 329 -0.47 -44.97 -8.89
N PRO A 330 0.45 -45.87 -8.48
CA PRO A 330 0.12 -47.05 -7.66
C PRO A 330 -0.38 -46.68 -6.25
N PRO A 331 -1.22 -47.52 -5.63
CA PRO A 331 -1.91 -47.20 -4.37
C PRO A 331 -0.94 -47.16 -3.18
N ALA A 332 -0.92 -46.03 -2.48
CA ALA A 332 -0.29 -45.90 -1.17
C ALA A 332 -1.29 -46.23 -0.05
N ALA A 333 -0.79 -46.93 0.98
CA ALA A 333 -1.52 -47.45 2.13
C ALA A 333 -2.03 -46.36 3.11
N PRO A 334 -3.03 -46.65 3.97
CA PRO A 334 -3.78 -45.64 4.72
C PRO A 334 -3.06 -45.11 5.99
N ALA A 335 -3.28 -43.83 6.29
CA ALA A 335 -2.72 -43.11 7.43
C ALA A 335 -3.44 -43.45 8.76
N PRO A 336 -2.74 -43.50 9.91
CA PRO A 336 -3.35 -43.57 11.24
C PRO A 336 -3.85 -42.20 11.73
N GLY A 337 -5.03 -42.21 12.37
CA GLY A 337 -5.83 -41.04 12.73
C GLY A 337 -5.35 -40.22 13.94
N ALA A 338 -5.87 -38.99 14.01
CA ALA A 338 -5.64 -38.02 15.08
C ALA A 338 -6.76 -38.01 16.13
N PRO A 339 -6.41 -37.91 17.42
CA PRO A 339 -7.22 -37.11 18.37
C PRO A 339 -6.35 -36.34 19.41
N PRO A 340 -6.92 -35.45 20.27
CA PRO A 340 -8.15 -34.64 20.16
C PRO A 340 -7.92 -33.12 20.42
N ALA A 341 -8.96 -32.34 20.16
CA ALA A 341 -9.09 -30.91 20.48
C ALA A 341 -9.44 -30.67 21.96
N ASN A 342 -8.82 -29.66 22.59
CA ASN A 342 -9.20 -28.91 23.82
C ASN A 342 -8.15 -27.78 23.98
N ALA A 343 -8.38 -26.47 24.19
CA ALA A 343 -9.49 -25.60 24.63
C ALA A 343 -9.09 -24.10 24.38
N PRO A 344 -9.88 -23.04 24.70
CA PRO A 344 -11.32 -22.91 24.94
C PRO A 344 -12.03 -22.02 23.89
N SER A 345 -13.28 -22.36 23.60
CA SER A 345 -14.23 -21.55 22.83
C SER A 345 -15.41 -21.20 23.74
N GLY A 346 -15.50 -19.96 24.20
CA GLY A 346 -16.64 -19.39 24.93
C GLY A 346 -16.61 -17.89 24.70
N ASP A 347 -17.68 -17.17 24.35
CA ASP A 347 -19.10 -17.40 24.63
C ASP A 347 -20.00 -16.85 23.50
N LEU A 348 -19.57 -16.89 22.24
CA LEU A 348 -20.43 -16.48 21.13
C LEU A 348 -21.40 -17.62 20.80
N TYR A 349 -22.65 -17.49 21.26
CA TYR A 349 -23.76 -18.40 20.97
C TYR A 349 -24.91 -17.63 20.30
N PHE A 350 -25.24 -18.02 19.08
CA PHE A 350 -26.46 -17.54 18.40
C PHE A 350 -27.52 -18.62 18.51
N SER A 351 -28.76 -18.26 18.84
CA SER A 351 -29.88 -19.22 18.97
C SER A 351 -30.53 -19.52 17.62
N ARG A 352 -30.53 -18.55 16.70
CA ARG A 352 -31.03 -18.64 15.31
C ARG A 352 -30.20 -17.76 14.39
N CYS A 353 -30.28 -18.01 13.08
CA CYS A 353 -29.56 -17.23 12.07
C CYS A 353 -29.95 -15.75 12.00
N VAL A 354 -31.14 -15.39 12.47
CA VAL A 354 -31.56 -14.00 12.59
C VAL A 354 -30.70 -13.23 13.59
N ASP A 355 -30.29 -13.87 14.70
CA ASP A 355 -29.45 -13.24 15.72
C ASP A 355 -28.03 -13.02 15.19
N ALA A 356 -27.49 -14.01 14.46
CA ALA A 356 -26.19 -13.91 13.81
C ALA A 356 -26.17 -12.80 12.74
N ARG A 357 -27.24 -12.66 11.96
CA ARG A 357 -27.39 -11.57 10.98
C ARG A 357 -27.56 -10.21 11.63
N ALA A 358 -28.38 -10.12 12.68
CA ALA A 358 -28.57 -8.88 13.43
C ALA A 358 -27.28 -8.42 14.12
N ALA A 359 -26.41 -9.35 14.50
CA ALA A 359 -25.08 -9.08 15.02
C ALA A 359 -24.02 -8.80 13.93
N GLY A 360 -24.37 -8.88 12.64
CA GLY A 360 -23.43 -8.71 11.53
C GLY A 360 -22.43 -9.84 11.36
N MET A 361 -22.69 -11.01 11.96
CA MET A 361 -21.79 -12.17 12.02
C MET A 361 -22.16 -13.28 11.04
N ALA A 362 -23.24 -13.14 10.29
CA ALA A 362 -23.62 -14.10 9.24
C ALA A 362 -23.05 -13.65 7.87
N PRO A 363 -22.60 -14.60 7.02
CA PRO A 363 -22.59 -16.05 7.20
C PRO A 363 -21.53 -16.54 8.21
N LEU A 364 -21.83 -17.64 8.89
CA LEU A 364 -20.98 -18.27 9.91
C LEU A 364 -20.31 -19.52 9.32
N TYR A 365 -18.99 -19.65 9.44
CA TYR A 365 -18.25 -20.78 8.87
C TYR A 365 -17.90 -21.86 9.90
N ALA A 366 -17.87 -23.12 9.48
CA ALA A 366 -17.51 -24.26 10.34
C ALA A 366 -16.19 -24.02 11.09
N GLY A 367 -16.24 -24.14 12.42
CA GLY A 367 -15.10 -23.89 13.30
C GLY A 367 -14.94 -22.44 13.76
N SER A 368 -15.76 -21.50 13.26
CA SER A 368 -15.78 -20.11 13.73
C SER A 368 -16.60 -19.95 15.02
N PRO A 369 -16.27 -18.99 15.91
CA PRO A 369 -17.09 -18.67 17.08
C PRO A 369 -18.55 -18.36 16.68
N GLY A 370 -19.52 -19.00 17.33
CA GLY A 370 -20.94 -18.87 17.00
C GLY A 370 -21.46 -19.83 15.92
N TYR A 371 -20.59 -20.54 15.19
CA TYR A 371 -21.00 -21.60 14.28
C TYR A 371 -21.52 -22.82 15.06
N ARG A 372 -22.62 -23.39 14.58
CA ARG A 372 -23.16 -24.66 15.06
C ARG A 372 -23.86 -25.37 13.92
N THR A 373 -23.72 -26.69 13.85
CA THR A 373 -24.35 -27.54 12.84
C THR A 373 -25.87 -27.38 12.78
N GLY A 374 -26.52 -27.02 13.88
CA GLY A 374 -27.96 -26.70 13.88
C GLY A 374 -28.36 -25.39 13.19
N LEU A 375 -27.42 -24.55 12.78
CA LEU A 375 -27.65 -23.34 11.97
C LEU A 375 -27.28 -23.53 10.48
N ASP A 376 -26.64 -24.66 10.17
CA ASP A 376 -26.18 -25.08 8.85
C ASP A 376 -27.16 -26.15 8.34
N GLY A 377 -28.15 -25.70 7.57
CA GLY A 377 -29.31 -26.53 7.21
C GLY A 377 -29.01 -27.60 6.18
N ASP A 378 -27.98 -27.38 5.37
CA ASP A 378 -27.53 -28.22 4.26
C ASP A 378 -26.19 -28.91 4.54
N GLY A 379 -25.51 -28.54 5.63
CA GLY A 379 -24.33 -29.24 6.15
C GLY A 379 -23.08 -29.03 5.31
N ASP A 380 -23.00 -27.91 4.59
CA ASP A 380 -21.91 -27.59 3.68
C ASP A 380 -20.74 -26.86 4.37
N GLY A 381 -20.91 -26.53 5.66
CA GLY A 381 -19.94 -25.80 6.46
C GLY A 381 -20.21 -24.30 6.54
N VAL A 382 -21.30 -23.79 5.98
CA VAL A 382 -21.70 -22.37 6.00
C VAL A 382 -23.10 -22.21 6.61
N ALA A 383 -23.14 -21.81 7.87
CA ALA A 383 -24.39 -21.48 8.56
C ALA A 383 -24.89 -20.07 8.21
N CYS A 384 -26.22 -19.91 8.17
CA CYS A 384 -26.91 -18.62 8.12
C CYS A 384 -26.78 -17.79 6.84
N GLU A 385 -26.54 -18.43 5.71
CA GLU A 385 -26.48 -17.83 4.37
C GLU A 385 -27.72 -17.00 4.00
N PRO A 386 -27.56 -15.87 3.28
CA PRO A 386 -28.69 -15.13 2.73
C PRO A 386 -29.51 -16.07 1.83
N ARG A 387 -30.82 -16.19 2.10
CA ARG A 387 -31.70 -17.01 1.26
C ARG A 387 -31.67 -16.45 -0.16
N ARG A 388 -31.36 -17.28 -1.15
CA ARG A 388 -31.58 -16.96 -2.56
C ARG A 388 -33.07 -16.84 -2.87
#